data_AF-A0A4V6SVG0-F1
#
_entry.id   AF-A0A4V6SVG0-F1
#
_cell.length_a   1.000
_cell.length_b   1.000
_cell.length_c   1.000
_cell.angle_alpha   90.00
_cell.angle_beta   90.00
_cell.angle_gamma   90.00
#
_symmetry.space_group_name_H-M   'P 1'
#
loop_
_entity.id
_entity.type
_entity.pdbx_description
1 polymer ?
#
loop_
_entity_poly.entity_id
_entity_poly.type
_entity_poly.pdbx_seq_one_letter_code
_entity_poly.pdbx_strand_id
1 'polypeptide(L)'
;MLCAGCTSAPPAPTPPPVIVYNACPKVSPCPMPGSDPLTNGDLSADIRQLENALKSCAIQVDTVKQCQDEIDAKAQQSAKSLN
;
A
#
# COMPACT_ATOMS: atom_id res chain seq x y z
N MET A 1 13.37 22.30 63.05
CA MET A 1 12.67 22.47 61.76
C MET A 1 12.92 21.24 60.93
N LEU A 2 11.89 20.44 60.62
CA LEU A 2 12.01 19.30 59.71
C LEU A 2 11.53 19.74 58.32
N CYS A 3 12.43 19.75 57.34
CA CYS A 3 12.06 19.99 55.94
C CYS A 3 11.41 18.73 55.37
N ALA A 4 10.13 18.82 55.00
CA ALA A 4 9.45 17.79 54.23
C ALA A 4 9.99 17.82 52.79
N GLY A 5 10.70 16.76 52.38
CA GLY A 5 11.16 16.59 51.00
C GLY A 5 10.03 16.13 50.09
N CYS A 6 9.86 16.79 48.95
CA CYS A 6 8.93 16.35 47.92
C CYS A 6 9.48 15.09 47.25
N THR A 7 8.77 13.97 47.39
CA THR A 7 9.04 12.76 46.59
C THR A 7 8.58 13.03 45.15
N SER A 8 9.46 12.82 44.17
CA SER A 8 9.10 12.90 42.76
C SER A 8 8.14 11.76 42.41
N ALA A 9 7.03 12.08 41.75
CA ALA A 9 6.09 11.08 41.27
C ALA A 9 6.80 10.09 40.33
N PRO A 10 6.47 8.78 40.36
CA PRO A 10 7.04 7.81 39.46
C PRO A 10 6.84 8.23 37.99
N PRO A 11 7.82 8.00 37.09
CA PRO A 11 7.65 8.24 35.66
C PRO A 11 6.40 7.53 35.15
N ALA A 12 5.58 8.24 34.37
CA ALA A 12 4.43 7.63 33.72
C ALA A 12 4.89 6.46 32.82
N PRO A 13 4.15 5.33 32.77
CA PRO A 13 4.49 4.22 31.91
C PRO A 13 4.59 4.69 30.45
N THR A 14 5.72 4.43 29.80
CA THR A 14 5.89 4.70 28.37
C THR A 14 4.95 3.80 27.58
N PRO A 15 4.16 4.33 26.64
CA PRO A 15 3.36 3.52 25.74
C PRO A 15 4.24 2.53 24.97
N PRO A 16 3.73 1.32 24.66
CA PRO A 16 4.46 0.38 23.81
C PRO A 16 4.70 1.00 22.42
N PRO A 17 5.81 0.64 21.76
CA PRO A 17 6.10 1.13 20.41
C PRO A 17 5.03 0.66 19.43
N VAL A 18 4.53 1.58 18.60
CA VAL A 18 3.64 1.24 17.49
C VAL A 18 4.48 0.69 16.34
N ILE A 19 4.27 -0.58 16.00
CA ILE A 19 4.93 -1.19 14.83
C ILE A 19 4.20 -0.73 13.58
N VAL A 20 4.86 0.08 12.76
CA VAL A 20 4.37 0.47 11.43
C VAL A 20 5.02 -0.44 10.40
N TYR A 21 4.21 -1.22 9.68
CA TYR A 21 4.68 -1.99 8.54
C TYR A 21 4.60 -1.13 7.28
N ASN A 22 5.74 -0.87 6.64
CA ASN A 22 5.76 -0.33 5.30
C ASN A 22 5.33 -1.44 4.33
N ALA A 23 4.04 -1.50 4.03
CA ALA A 23 3.45 -2.47 3.12
C ALA A 23 2.92 -1.79 1.84
N CYS A 24 2.82 -2.56 0.77
CA CYS A 24 2.24 -2.08 -0.48
C CYS A 24 0.72 -1.88 -0.39
N PRO A 25 0.14 -1.01 -1.23
CA PRO A 25 -1.31 -0.86 -1.33
C PRO A 25 -1.98 -2.21 -1.59
N LYS A 26 -3.18 -2.42 -1.03
CA LYS A 26 -3.98 -3.62 -1.34
C LYS A 26 -4.41 -3.60 -2.81
N VAL A 27 -4.27 -4.75 -3.47
CA VAL A 27 -4.78 -4.96 -4.82
C VAL A 27 -6.31 -5.11 -4.74
N SER A 28 -7.02 -4.39 -5.59
CA SER A 28 -8.43 -4.65 -5.89
C SER A 28 -8.53 -5.42 -7.21
N PRO A 29 -9.58 -6.24 -7.40
CA PRO A 29 -9.82 -6.86 -8.70
C PRO A 29 -9.91 -5.81 -9.80
N CYS A 30 -9.29 -6.08 -10.95
CA CYS A 30 -9.47 -5.25 -12.13
C CYS A 30 -10.87 -5.45 -12.70
N PRO A 31 -11.72 -4.41 -12.75
CA PRO A 31 -13.06 -4.56 -13.27
C PRO A 31 -13.01 -4.78 -14.78
N MET A 32 -13.62 -5.87 -15.25
CA MET A 32 -13.85 -6.11 -16.68
C MET A 32 -15.25 -5.58 -17.02
N PRO A 33 -15.38 -4.57 -17.90
CA PRO A 33 -16.70 -4.14 -18.34
C PRO A 33 -17.40 -5.26 -19.11
N GLY A 34 -18.71 -5.39 -18.91
CA GLY A 34 -19.53 -6.26 -19.76
C GLY A 34 -19.60 -5.73 -21.19
N SER A 35 -19.98 -6.59 -22.14
CA SER A 35 -20.16 -6.22 -23.55
C SER A 35 -21.32 -7.01 -24.13
N ASP A 36 -22.24 -6.30 -24.78
CA ASP A 36 -23.38 -6.87 -25.52
C ASP A 36 -23.77 -5.93 -26.67
N PRO A 37 -22.90 -5.75 -27.67
CA PRO A 37 -23.08 -4.72 -28.68
C PRO A 37 -24.13 -5.14 -29.72
N LEU A 38 -25.08 -4.25 -30.01
CA LEU A 38 -26.11 -4.46 -31.04
C LEU A 38 -25.71 -3.85 -32.39
N THR A 39 -24.83 -2.85 -32.35
CA THR A 39 -24.31 -2.15 -33.52
C THR A 39 -22.79 -2.05 -33.50
N ASN A 40 -22.19 -1.75 -34.64
CA ASN A 40 -20.75 -1.46 -34.70
C ASN A 40 -20.37 -0.20 -33.88
N GLY A 41 -21.33 0.71 -33.68
CA GLY A 41 -21.15 1.86 -32.80
C GLY A 41 -21.02 1.44 -31.35
N ASP A 42 -21.87 0.53 -30.89
CA ASP A 42 -21.83 -0.05 -29.54
C ASP A 42 -20.54 -0.84 -29.34
N LEU A 43 -20.16 -1.69 -30.30
CA LEU A 43 -18.91 -2.44 -30.26
C LEU A 43 -17.70 -1.51 -30.11
N SER A 44 -17.68 -0.41 -30.87
CA SER A 44 -16.61 0.58 -30.80
C SER A 44 -16.59 1.30 -29.44
N ALA A 45 -17.75 1.50 -28.81
CA ALA A 45 -17.84 2.06 -27.47
C ALA A 45 -17.35 1.08 -26.39
N ASP A 46 -17.76 -0.18 -26.48
CA ASP A 46 -17.34 -1.26 -25.59
C ASP A 46 -15.81 -1.46 -25.64
N ILE A 47 -15.21 -1.42 -26.83
CA ILE A 47 -13.75 -1.50 -27.00
C ILE A 47 -13.06 -0.35 -26.26
N ARG A 48 -13.52 0.89 -26.43
CA ARG A 48 -12.93 2.03 -25.70
C ARG A 48 -13.10 1.91 -24.19
N GLN A 49 -14.24 1.39 -23.72
CA GLN A 49 -14.46 1.15 -22.31
C GLN A 49 -13.50 0.08 -21.77
N LEU A 50 -13.32 -1.00 -22.52
CA LEU A 50 -12.38 -2.07 -22.19
C LEU A 50 -10.93 -1.55 -22.13
N GLU A 51 -10.49 -0.79 -23.12
CA GLU A 51 -9.14 -0.19 -23.16
C GLU A 51 -8.89 0.71 -21.93
N ASN A 52 -9.88 1.51 -21.53
CA ASN A 52 -9.78 2.36 -20.35
C ASN A 52 -9.72 1.54 -19.04
N ALA A 53 -10.48 0.46 -18.95
CA ALA A 53 -10.44 -0.46 -17.81
C ALA A 53 -9.08 -1.17 -17.71
N LEU A 54 -8.53 -1.63 -18.85
CA LEU A 54 -7.19 -2.22 -18.92
C LEU A 54 -6.11 -1.23 -18.50
N LYS A 55 -6.17 0.01 -18.99
CA LYS A 55 -5.22 1.06 -18.61
C LYS A 55 -5.24 1.32 -17.10
N SER A 56 -6.42 1.40 -16.52
CA SER A 56 -6.60 1.61 -15.07
C SER A 56 -6.05 0.44 -14.26
N CYS A 57 -6.32 -0.79 -14.71
CA CYS A 57 -5.77 -2.01 -14.12
C CYS A 57 -4.23 -2.04 -14.18
N ALA A 58 -3.64 -1.71 -15.33
CA ALA A 58 -2.19 -1.67 -15.52
C ALA A 58 -1.53 -0.70 -14.54
N ILE A 59 -2.08 0.52 -14.40
CA ILE A 59 -1.59 1.50 -13.42
C ILE A 59 -1.59 0.94 -11.99
N GLN A 60 -2.66 0.23 -11.60
CA GLN A 60 -2.72 -0.39 -10.28
C GLN A 60 -1.66 -1.48 -10.10
N VAL A 61 -1.51 -2.37 -11.08
CA VAL A 61 -0.54 -3.47 -11.04
C VAL A 61 0.89 -2.91 -11.00
N ASP A 62 1.21 -1.94 -11.84
CA ASP A 62 2.53 -1.31 -11.88
C ASP A 62 2.89 -0.63 -10.56
N THR A 63 1.92 0.08 -9.96
CA THR A 63 2.10 0.73 -8.65
C THR A 63 2.44 -0.30 -7.56
N VAL A 64 1.70 -1.42 -7.52
CA VAL A 64 1.94 -2.47 -6.52
C VAL A 64 3.27 -3.18 -6.79
N LYS A 65 3.60 -3.44 -8.05
CA LYS A 65 4.86 -4.07 -8.44
C LYS A 65 6.06 -3.21 -8.04
N GLN A 66 6.01 -1.91 -8.34
CA GLN A 66 7.08 -0.99 -7.96
C GLN A 66 7.32 -1.00 -6.45
N CYS A 67 6.25 -0.95 -5.65
CA CYS A 67 6.39 -1.04 -4.21
C CYS A 67 7.01 -2.37 -3.76
N GLN A 68 6.62 -3.50 -4.37
CA GLN A 68 7.20 -4.80 -4.05
C GLN A 68 8.70 -4.82 -4.36
N ASP A 69 9.11 -4.26 -5.51
CA ASP A 69 10.53 -4.18 -5.88
C ASP A 69 11.35 -3.35 -4.89
N GLU A 70 10.81 -2.24 -4.39
CA GLU A 70 11.48 -1.40 -3.40
C GLU A 70 11.66 -2.14 -2.05
N ILE A 71 10.64 -2.88 -1.62
CA ILE A 71 10.70 -3.70 -0.40
C ILE A 71 11.73 -4.81 -0.55
N ASP A 72 11.70 -5.54 -1.67
CA ASP A 72 12.63 -6.64 -1.94
C ASP A 72 14.08 -6.15 -2.02
N ALA A 73 14.32 -5.02 -2.69
CA ALA A 73 15.64 -4.40 -2.77
C ALA A 73 16.17 -4.03 -1.37
N LYS A 74 15.33 -3.44 -0.52
CA LYS A 74 15.71 -3.09 0.87
C LYS A 74 15.99 -4.34 1.71
N ALA A 75 15.20 -5.39 1.54
CA ALA A 75 15.42 -6.66 2.23
C ALA A 75 16.77 -7.28 1.84
N GLN A 76 17.11 -7.26 0.55
CA GLN A 76 18.41 -7.74 0.05
C GLN A 76 19.60 -6.92 0.58
N GLN A 77 19.47 -5.59 0.64
CA GLN A 77 20.52 -4.72 1.22
C GLN A 77 20.73 -5.01 2.71
N SER A 78 19.64 -5.17 3.46
CA SER A 78 19.68 -5.48 4.88
C SER A 78 20.38 -6.83 5.13
N ALA A 79 20.07 -7.85 4.33
CA ALA A 79 20.73 -9.15 4.39
C ALA A 79 22.24 -9.06 4.08
N LYS A 80 22.65 -8.23 3.11
CA LYS A 80 24.08 -8.00 2.80
C LYS A 80 24.82 -7.30 3.93
N SER A 81 24.18 -6.34 4.62
CA SER A 81 24.80 -5.61 5.74
C SER A 81 24.99 -6.45 7.00
N LEU A 82 24.35 -7.62 7.09
CA LEU A 82 24.46 -8.55 8.21
C LEU A 82 25.56 -9.61 8.01
N ASN A 83 26.16 -9.66 6.80
CA ASN A 83 27.23 -10.61 6.43
C ASN A 83 28.60 -9.94 6.42
#